data_AF-A0A7S1XP73-F1
#
_entry.id   AF-A0A7S1XP73-F1
#
_cell.length_a   1.000
_cell.length_b   1.000
_cell.length_c   1.000
_cell.angle_alpha   90.00
_cell.angle_beta   90.00
_cell.angle_gamma   90.00
#
_symmetry.space_group_name_H-M   'P 1'
#
loop_
_entity.id
_entity.type
_entity.pdbx_description
1 polymer ?
#
loop_
_entity_poly.entity_id
_entity_poly.type
_entity_poly.pdbx_seq_one_letter_code
_entity_poly.pdbx_strand_id
1 'polypeptide(L)'
;MIRHMNQIIRAARSDPGAQAPRWLDTIVGLSVAAGAACCGYASDTALQRGYPRTRFQATVLLVLALASFLAATSAPVLLELCFVASALCYGAVSAVGTALCADLFGRERFGENFAFLQLATALSSLTFATSTIRIGFPDADISVDLAAEAEPALFEEEAAYCGGAGCFGPALAIGGVVCVIGAILSAHVLPNTATGLRRVAAPAAAHRAA
;
A
#
# COMPACT_ATOMS: atom_id res chain seq x y z
N MET A 1 -6.60 1.25 -4.77
CA MET A 1 -6.93 1.53 -3.35
C MET A 1 -7.24 3.01 -3.09
N ILE A 2 -6.36 3.96 -3.43
CA ILE A 2 -6.53 5.40 -3.09
C ILE A 2 -7.79 6.05 -3.71
N ARG A 3 -8.10 5.81 -5.00
CA ARG A 3 -9.32 6.34 -5.64
C ARG A 3 -10.61 5.84 -4.96
N HIS A 4 -10.62 4.59 -4.51
CA HIS A 4 -11.77 4.01 -3.82
C HIS A 4 -11.93 4.56 -2.40
N MET A 5 -10.84 4.88 -1.69
CA MET A 5 -10.94 5.53 -0.36
C MET A 5 -11.53 6.93 -0.40
N ASN A 6 -11.39 7.70 -1.48
CA ASN A 6 -12.09 8.97 -1.62
C ASN A 6 -13.62 8.76 -1.72
N GLN A 7 -14.07 7.66 -2.34
CA GLN A 7 -15.48 7.25 -2.31
C GLN A 7 -15.94 6.86 -0.89
N ILE A 8 -15.07 6.26 -0.07
CA ILE A 8 -15.36 5.91 1.34
C ILE A 8 -15.63 7.17 2.18
N ILE A 9 -14.84 8.22 2.01
CA ILE A 9 -15.03 9.48 2.76
C ILE A 9 -16.35 10.16 2.35
N ARG A 10 -16.70 10.13 1.06
CA ARG A 10 -18.00 10.63 0.57
C ARG A 10 -19.17 9.84 1.20
N ALA A 11 -19.04 8.52 1.23
CA ALA A 11 -20.03 7.61 1.79
C ALA A 11 -20.15 7.72 3.33
N ALA A 12 -19.07 8.06 4.03
CA ALA A 12 -19.05 8.28 5.48
C ALA A 12 -19.64 9.65 5.89
N ARG A 13 -19.65 10.65 5.01
CA ARG A 13 -20.19 11.99 5.29
C ARG A 13 -21.69 12.15 5.02
N SER A 14 -22.38 11.12 4.52
CA SER A 14 -23.84 11.13 4.26
C SER A 14 -24.34 12.36 3.47
N ASP A 15 -23.50 12.96 2.62
CA ASP A 15 -23.83 14.16 1.86
C ASP A 15 -23.73 13.84 0.35
N PRO A 16 -24.85 13.49 -0.31
CA PRO A 16 -24.84 12.98 -1.68
C PRO A 16 -24.49 14.03 -2.76
N GLY A 17 -24.36 15.32 -2.40
CA GLY A 17 -24.04 16.41 -3.33
C GLY A 17 -22.71 17.14 -3.08
N ALA A 18 -21.99 16.81 -2.01
CA ALA A 18 -20.76 17.52 -1.67
C ALA A 18 -19.58 16.94 -2.48
N GLN A 19 -19.08 17.70 -3.45
CA GLN A 19 -17.79 17.38 -4.08
C GLN A 19 -16.73 17.24 -2.99
N ALA A 20 -16.12 16.06 -2.88
CA ALA A 20 -14.95 15.89 -2.02
C ALA A 20 -13.94 16.98 -2.38
N PRO A 21 -13.49 17.78 -1.40
CA PRO A 21 -12.78 18.99 -1.74
C PRO A 21 -11.45 18.62 -2.39
N ARG A 22 -11.17 19.22 -3.56
CA ARG A 22 -9.98 18.93 -4.40
C ARG A 22 -8.65 18.93 -3.64
N TRP A 23 -8.59 19.59 -2.49
CA TRP A 23 -7.41 19.60 -1.63
C TRP A 23 -7.05 18.21 -1.06
N LEU A 24 -8.03 17.32 -0.84
CA LEU A 24 -7.77 15.97 -0.30
C LEU A 24 -6.89 15.15 -1.24
N ASP A 25 -7.20 15.15 -2.55
CA ASP A 25 -6.40 14.42 -3.54
C ASP A 25 -4.97 14.96 -3.62
N THR A 26 -4.79 16.29 -3.51
CA THR A 26 -3.46 16.90 -3.50
C THR A 26 -2.67 16.55 -2.25
N ILE A 27 -3.30 16.52 -1.07
CA ILE A 27 -2.64 16.13 0.17
C ILE A 27 -2.21 14.68 0.12
N VAL A 28 -3.02 13.79 -0.46
CA VAL A 28 -2.66 12.37 -0.61
C VAL A 28 -1.49 12.21 -1.56
N GLY A 29 -1.52 12.86 -2.73
CA GLY A 29 -0.41 12.83 -3.68
C GLY A 29 0.89 13.32 -3.04
N LEU A 30 0.82 14.43 -2.31
CA LEU A 30 1.95 14.97 -1.55
C LEU A 30 2.44 14.00 -0.47
N SER A 31 1.52 13.34 0.23
CA SER A 31 1.82 12.35 1.27
C SER A 31 2.53 11.12 0.70
N VAL A 32 2.11 10.62 -0.46
CA VAL A 32 2.80 9.53 -1.15
C VAL A 32 4.22 9.94 -1.53
N ALA A 33 4.38 11.12 -2.13
CA ALA A 33 5.70 11.64 -2.52
C ALA A 33 6.63 11.84 -1.31
N ALA A 34 6.11 12.45 -0.23
CA ALA A 34 6.84 12.65 1.01
C ALA A 34 7.24 11.32 1.66
N GLY A 35 6.31 10.36 1.70
CA GLY A 35 6.56 9.02 2.23
C GLY A 35 7.69 8.32 1.47
N ALA A 36 7.63 8.36 0.13
CA ALA A 36 8.68 7.78 -0.72
C ALA A 36 10.05 8.45 -0.50
N ALA A 37 10.11 9.78 -0.47
CA ALA A 37 11.36 10.52 -0.30
C ALA A 37 11.97 10.33 1.08
N CYS A 38 11.19 10.55 2.15
CA CYS A 38 11.67 10.46 3.53
C CYS A 38 12.07 9.02 3.88
N CYS A 39 11.23 8.03 3.53
CA CYS A 39 11.50 6.64 3.88
C CYS A 39 12.59 6.02 3.00
N GLY A 40 12.71 6.44 1.73
CA GLY A 40 13.85 6.07 0.88
C GLY A 40 15.18 6.53 1.49
N TYR A 41 15.27 7.81 1.86
CA TYR A 41 16.47 8.36 2.49
C TYR A 41 16.77 7.73 3.85
N ALA A 42 15.75 7.52 4.69
CA ALA A 42 15.89 6.87 5.98
C ALA A 42 16.36 5.41 5.85
N SER A 43 15.82 4.68 4.87
CA SER A 43 16.20 3.31 4.55
C SER A 43 17.67 3.21 4.12
N ASP A 44 18.15 4.14 3.30
CA ASP A 44 19.55 4.21 2.88
C ASP A 44 20.49 4.50 4.05
N THR A 45 20.10 5.44 4.89
CA THR A 45 20.85 5.77 6.11
C THR A 45 20.89 4.58 7.09
N ALA A 46 19.80 3.84 7.20
CA ALA A 46 19.73 2.62 8.02
C ALA A 46 20.62 1.51 7.46
N LEU A 47 20.67 1.34 6.14
CA LEU A 47 21.55 0.39 5.47
C LEU A 47 23.04 0.71 5.72
N GLN A 48 23.42 1.98 5.65
CA GLN A 48 24.78 2.43 5.98
C GLN A 48 25.19 2.10 7.43
N ARG A 49 24.22 2.04 8.35
CA ARG A 49 24.42 1.62 9.75
C ARG A 49 24.38 0.11 9.96
N GLY A 50 24.28 -0.69 8.89
CA GLY A 50 24.24 -2.15 8.94
C GLY A 50 22.87 -2.75 9.26
N TYR A 51 21.79 -1.95 9.23
CA TYR A 51 20.44 -2.46 9.41
C TYR A 51 19.87 -2.95 8.06
N PRO A 52 19.32 -4.18 7.98
CA PRO A 52 18.72 -4.67 6.75
C PRO A 52 17.45 -3.89 6.42
N ARG A 53 17.32 -3.46 5.16
CA ARG A 53 16.13 -2.74 4.66
C ARG A 53 14.82 -3.51 4.86
N THR A 54 14.88 -4.84 4.97
CA THR A 54 13.72 -5.70 5.23
C THR A 54 13.10 -5.45 6.62
N ARG A 55 13.90 -5.07 7.64
CA ARG A 55 13.37 -4.66 8.95
C ARG A 55 12.57 -3.36 8.83
N PHE A 56 13.11 -2.42 8.06
CA PHE A 56 12.45 -1.14 7.83
C PHE A 56 11.12 -1.35 7.10
N GLN A 57 11.09 -2.18 6.05
CA GLN A 57 9.85 -2.55 5.35
C GLN A 57 8.83 -3.19 6.29
N ALA A 58 9.24 -4.10 7.17
CA ALA A 58 8.34 -4.72 8.14
C ALA A 58 7.73 -3.68 9.10
N THR A 59 8.51 -2.69 9.57
CA THR A 59 7.98 -1.63 10.44
C THR A 59 6.95 -0.75 9.74
N VAL A 60 7.18 -0.42 8.46
CA VAL A 60 6.23 0.37 7.66
C VAL A 60 4.93 -0.41 7.45
N LEU A 61 5.00 -1.72 7.17
CA LEU A 61 3.82 -2.58 7.02
C LEU A 61 3.01 -2.71 8.31
N LEU A 62 3.66 -2.74 9.48
CA LEU A 62 2.95 -2.74 10.76
C LEU A 62 2.22 -1.41 11.03
N VAL A 63 2.85 -0.27 10.69
CA VAL A 63 2.21 1.05 10.81
C VAL A 63 1.01 1.14 9.87
N LEU A 64 1.14 0.63 8.64
CA LEU A 64 0.05 0.57 7.67
C LEU A 64 -1.10 -0.34 8.13
N ALA A 65 -0.79 -1.49 8.74
CA ALA A 65 -1.77 -2.39 9.32
C ALA A 65 -2.55 -1.70 10.46
N LEU A 66 -1.84 -1.02 11.36
CA LEU A 66 -2.44 -0.27 12.46
C LEU A 66 -3.37 0.84 11.94
N ALA A 67 -2.92 1.60 10.94
CA ALA A 67 -3.75 2.63 10.29
C ALA A 67 -5.01 2.03 9.65
N SER A 68 -4.91 0.84 9.07
CA SER A 68 -6.04 0.13 8.46
C SER A 68 -7.04 -0.37 9.50
N PHE A 69 -6.58 -0.90 10.64
CA PHE A 69 -7.45 -1.28 11.75
C PHE A 69 -8.10 -0.08 12.44
N LEU A 70 -7.36 1.03 12.61
CA LEU A 70 -7.91 2.28 13.13
C LEU A 70 -8.97 2.86 12.18
N ALA A 71 -8.73 2.82 10.87
CA ALA A 71 -9.70 3.25 9.86
C ALA A 71 -10.99 2.43 9.90
N ALA A 72 -10.92 1.14 10.28
CA ALA A 72 -12.09 0.28 10.42
C ALA A 72 -13.05 0.73 11.54
N THR A 73 -12.58 1.51 12.53
CA THR A 73 -13.43 2.05 13.61
C THR A 73 -14.34 3.20 13.18
N SER A 74 -14.20 3.70 11.94
CA SER A 74 -15.10 4.64 11.27
C SER A 74 -15.30 6.03 11.90
N ALA A 75 -14.49 6.41 12.89
CA ALA A 75 -14.53 7.77 13.42
C ALA A 75 -14.10 8.77 12.32
N PRO A 76 -14.92 9.79 11.98
CA PRO A 76 -14.70 10.64 10.81
C PRO A 76 -13.39 11.43 10.87
N VAL A 77 -13.02 11.94 12.05
CA VAL A 77 -11.73 12.64 12.27
C VAL A 77 -10.54 11.69 12.14
N LEU A 78 -10.71 10.45 12.60
CA LEU A 78 -9.64 9.45 12.56
C LEU A 78 -9.43 8.90 11.15
N LEU A 79 -10.49 8.83 10.34
CA LEU A 79 -10.45 8.37 8.96
C LEU A 79 -9.54 9.25 8.09
N GLU A 80 -9.63 10.58 8.20
CA GLU A 80 -8.77 11.50 7.45
C GLU A 80 -7.30 11.32 7.82
N LEU A 81 -7.02 11.17 9.12
CA LEU A 81 -5.66 10.95 9.60
C LEU A 81 -5.10 9.58 9.15
N CYS A 82 -5.91 8.53 9.24
CA CYS A 82 -5.55 7.19 8.76
C CYS A 82 -5.35 7.18 7.24
N PHE A 83 -6.09 8.01 6.50
CA PHE A 83 -5.97 8.16 5.06
C PHE A 83 -4.60 8.74 4.66
N VAL A 84 -4.22 9.84 5.30
CA VAL A 84 -2.89 10.48 5.12
C VAL A 84 -1.76 9.54 5.56
N ALA A 85 -1.91 8.89 6.71
CA ALA A 85 -0.93 7.93 7.21
C ALA A 85 -0.75 6.72 6.26
N SER A 86 -1.85 6.21 5.70
CA SER A 86 -1.81 5.11 4.74
C SER A 86 -1.14 5.53 3.43
N ALA A 87 -1.35 6.76 2.97
CA ALA A 87 -0.70 7.33 1.79
C ALA A 87 0.82 7.47 1.99
N LEU A 88 1.26 7.97 3.16
CA LEU A 88 2.68 8.02 3.53
C LEU A 88 3.31 6.62 3.53
N CYS A 89 2.66 5.65 4.18
CA CYS A 89 3.15 4.28 4.25
C CYS A 89 3.19 3.62 2.86
N TYR A 90 2.21 3.90 2.00
CA TYR A 90 2.19 3.39 0.62
C TYR A 90 3.41 3.89 -0.17
N GLY A 91 3.70 5.19 -0.12
CA GLY A 91 4.91 5.76 -0.74
C GLY A 91 6.20 5.16 -0.18
N ALA A 92 6.25 4.93 1.13
CA ALA A 92 7.38 4.28 1.78
C ALA A 92 7.57 2.83 1.28
N VAL A 93 6.49 2.04 1.24
CA VAL A 93 6.52 0.65 0.75
C VAL A 93 6.97 0.57 -0.70
N SER A 94 6.54 1.49 -1.57
CA SER A 94 6.94 1.50 -2.98
C SER A 94 8.43 1.85 -3.15
N ALA A 95 8.92 2.85 -2.43
CA ALA A 95 10.33 3.26 -2.49
C ALA A 95 11.26 2.19 -1.90
N VAL A 96 10.94 1.66 -0.72
CA VAL A 96 11.75 0.63 -0.05
C VAL A 96 11.63 -0.71 -0.77
N GLY A 97 10.46 -1.06 -1.29
CA GLY A 97 10.23 -2.28 -2.05
C GLY A 97 11.06 -2.34 -3.34
N THR A 98 11.09 -1.26 -4.10
CA THR A 98 11.94 -1.17 -5.30
C THR A 98 13.43 -1.25 -4.97
N ALA A 99 13.87 -0.56 -3.90
CA ALA A 99 15.25 -0.64 -3.43
C ALA A 99 15.63 -2.06 -2.96
N LEU A 100 14.74 -2.74 -2.24
CA LEU A 100 14.91 -4.13 -1.81
C LEU A 100 15.01 -5.11 -3.00
N CYS A 101 14.23 -4.90 -4.04
CA CYS A 101 14.30 -5.75 -5.23
C CYS A 101 15.63 -5.57 -5.99
N ALA A 102 16.17 -4.36 -6.04
CA ALA A 102 17.51 -4.13 -6.57
C ALA A 102 18.60 -4.82 -5.73
N ASP A 103 18.47 -4.80 -4.40
CA ASP A 103 19.43 -5.44 -3.49
C ASP A 103 19.37 -6.97 -3.56
N LEU A 104 18.18 -7.56 -3.68
CA LEU A 104 17.97 -9.01 -3.63
C LEU A 104 18.29 -9.70 -4.96
N PHE A 105 17.90 -9.10 -6.08
CA PHE A 105 18.02 -9.72 -7.40
C PHE A 105 19.15 -9.15 -8.25
N GLY A 106 19.86 -8.15 -7.75
CA GLY A 106 20.90 -7.44 -8.48
C GLY A 106 20.35 -6.56 -9.60
N ARG A 107 21.21 -5.72 -10.18
CA ARG A 107 20.81 -4.77 -11.24
C ARG A 107 20.52 -5.42 -12.59
N GLU A 108 21.06 -6.62 -12.86
CA GLU A 108 20.98 -7.26 -14.17
C GLU A 108 19.56 -7.68 -14.56
N ARG A 109 18.76 -8.16 -13.61
CA ARG A 109 17.35 -8.56 -13.83
C ARG A 109 16.35 -7.65 -13.14
N PHE A 110 16.73 -6.40 -12.87
CA PHE A 110 15.85 -5.48 -12.15
C PHE A 110 14.54 -5.23 -12.91
N GLY A 111 14.60 -5.07 -14.24
CA GLY A 111 13.42 -4.80 -15.07
C GLY A 111 12.36 -5.90 -15.00
N GLU A 112 12.77 -7.17 -15.06
CA GLU A 112 11.87 -8.32 -14.97
C GLU A 112 11.21 -8.41 -13.58
N ASN A 113 12.01 -8.28 -12.53
CA ASN A 113 11.49 -8.32 -11.15
C ASN A 113 10.58 -7.13 -10.85
N PHE A 114 10.89 -5.95 -11.38
CA PHE A 114 10.04 -4.77 -11.28
C PHE A 114 8.69 -4.98 -11.97
N ALA A 115 8.67 -5.62 -13.15
CA ALA A 115 7.42 -5.97 -13.82
C ALA A 115 6.54 -6.89 -12.96
N PHE A 116 7.12 -7.85 -12.23
CA PHE A 116 6.37 -8.68 -11.28
C PHE A 116 5.77 -7.88 -10.12
N LEU A 117 6.47 -6.86 -9.59
CA LEU A 117 5.90 -5.97 -8.57
C LEU A 117 4.72 -5.15 -9.10
N GLN A 118 4.83 -4.66 -10.33
CA GLN A 118 3.73 -3.92 -10.96
C GLN A 118 2.53 -4.83 -11.19
N LEU A 119 2.76 -6.06 -11.64
CA LEU A 119 1.70 -7.05 -11.84
C LEU A 119 1.04 -7.45 -10.50
N ALA A 120 1.81 -7.61 -9.43
CA ALA A 120 1.28 -7.82 -8.09
C ALA A 120 0.41 -6.65 -7.63
N THR A 121 0.81 -5.41 -7.92
CA THR A 121 0.03 -4.20 -7.61
C THR A 121 -1.29 -4.17 -8.38
N ALA A 122 -1.28 -4.52 -9.67
CA ALA A 122 -2.48 -4.64 -10.49
C ALA A 122 -3.43 -5.73 -9.95
N LEU A 123 -2.90 -6.93 -9.66
CA LEU A 123 -3.66 -8.03 -9.08
C LEU A 123 -4.26 -7.66 -7.72
N SER A 124 -3.53 -6.94 -6.87
CA SER A 124 -4.04 -6.48 -5.58
C SER A 124 -5.22 -5.51 -5.74
N SER A 125 -5.19 -4.67 -6.78
CA SER A 125 -6.29 -3.73 -7.05
C SER A 125 -7.53 -4.47 -7.58
N LEU A 126 -7.34 -5.47 -8.44
CA LEU A 126 -8.41 -6.31 -8.98
C LEU A 126 -9.07 -7.17 -7.89
N THR A 127 -8.27 -7.81 -7.04
CA THR A 127 -8.76 -8.62 -5.91
C THR A 127 -9.48 -7.76 -4.89
N PHE A 128 -8.98 -6.55 -4.61
CA PHE A 128 -9.68 -5.62 -3.74
C PHE A 128 -11.02 -5.20 -4.35
N ALA A 129 -11.05 -4.76 -5.61
CA ALA A 129 -12.30 -4.35 -6.26
C ALA A 129 -13.35 -5.47 -6.29
N THR A 130 -12.96 -6.69 -6.68
CA THR A 130 -13.87 -7.83 -6.74
C THR A 130 -14.34 -8.30 -5.35
N SER A 131 -13.44 -8.31 -4.36
CA SER A 131 -13.76 -8.79 -3.01
C SER A 131 -14.56 -7.77 -2.20
N THR A 132 -14.28 -6.47 -2.30
CA THR A 132 -15.04 -5.45 -1.56
C THR A 132 -16.46 -5.30 -2.08
N ILE A 133 -16.66 -5.43 -3.39
CA ILE A 133 -18.00 -5.37 -4.00
C ILE A 133 -18.83 -6.58 -3.55
N ARG A 134 -18.29 -7.81 -3.61
CA ARG A 134 -19.03 -9.01 -3.18
C ARG A 134 -19.30 -9.07 -1.67
N ILE A 135 -18.39 -8.57 -0.84
CA ILE A 135 -18.58 -8.58 0.63
C ILE A 135 -19.54 -7.46 1.08
N GLY A 136 -19.51 -6.30 0.43
CA GLY A 136 -20.39 -5.17 0.74
C GLY A 136 -21.81 -5.31 0.19
N PHE A 137 -22.00 -6.09 -0.88
CA PHE A 137 -23.28 -6.27 -1.56
C PHE A 137 -23.56 -7.75 -1.86
N PRO A 138 -23.98 -8.55 -0.86
CA PRO A 138 -24.25 -9.98 -1.04
C PRO A 138 -25.43 -10.27 -1.99
N ASP A 139 -26.35 -9.32 -2.17
CA ASP A 139 -27.56 -9.47 -2.99
C ASP A 139 -27.56 -8.67 -4.31
N ALA A 140 -26.48 -7.93 -4.61
CA ALA A 140 -26.41 -7.18 -5.86
C ALA A 140 -25.72 -8.03 -6.94
N ASP A 141 -26.50 -8.52 -7.90
CA ASP A 141 -26.03 -9.08 -9.17
C ASP A 141 -25.33 -7.98 -10.01
N ILE A 142 -24.18 -7.48 -9.53
CA ILE A 142 -23.36 -6.53 -10.26
C ILE A 142 -22.42 -7.36 -11.13
N SER A 143 -22.80 -7.52 -12.40
CA SER A 143 -21.92 -7.99 -13.45
C SER A 143 -20.67 -7.12 -13.48
N VAL A 144 -19.58 -7.66 -12.96
CA VAL A 144 -18.26 -7.03 -13.00
C VAL A 144 -17.78 -7.07 -14.45
N ASP A 145 -18.20 -6.09 -15.25
CA ASP A 145 -17.67 -5.91 -16.60
C ASP A 145 -16.21 -5.45 -16.49
N LEU A 146 -15.33 -6.43 -16.67
CA LEU A 146 -13.88 -6.34 -16.72
C LEU A 146 -13.40 -5.60 -17.99
N ALA A 147 -13.77 -4.33 -18.17
CA ALA A 147 -13.20 -3.49 -19.24
C ALA A 147 -13.52 -2.00 -19.06
N ALA A 148 -12.79 -1.28 -18.20
CA ALA A 148 -12.82 0.19 -18.24
C ALA A 148 -11.52 0.80 -17.72
N GLU A 149 -10.40 0.46 -18.37
CA GLU A 149 -9.26 1.37 -18.44
C GLU A 149 -9.43 2.28 -19.66
N ALA A 150 -10.27 3.33 -19.55
CA ALA A 150 -10.20 4.56 -20.35
C ALA A 150 -11.39 5.48 -19.99
N GLU A 151 -11.11 6.77 -19.75
CA GLU A 151 -12.06 7.90 -19.67
C GLU A 151 -12.97 8.00 -18.41
N PRO A 152 -12.92 9.14 -17.68
CA PRO A 152 -13.74 9.41 -16.50
C PRO A 152 -14.97 10.26 -16.87
N ALA A 153 -16.00 9.65 -17.46
CA ALA A 153 -17.30 10.28 -17.60
C ALA A 153 -18.35 9.21 -17.89
N LEU A 154 -19.59 9.42 -17.41
CA LEU A 154 -20.83 8.79 -17.92
C LEU A 154 -21.38 7.49 -17.32
N PHE A 155 -20.95 7.02 -16.14
CA PHE A 155 -21.73 6.01 -15.40
C PHE A 155 -22.08 6.49 -13.99
N GLU A 156 -22.92 7.52 -13.92
CA GLU A 156 -23.88 7.72 -12.84
C GLU A 156 -25.12 6.88 -13.14
N GLU A 157 -25.16 5.61 -12.71
CA GLU A 157 -26.45 4.92 -12.54
C GLU A 157 -26.37 3.99 -11.33
N GLU A 158 -27.01 4.45 -10.25
CA GLU A 158 -27.49 3.76 -9.05
C GLU A 158 -26.84 2.43 -8.64
N ALA A 159 -25.55 2.45 -8.32
CA ALA A 159 -25.01 1.48 -7.37
C ALA A 159 -25.55 1.86 -5.97
N ALA A 160 -26.40 1.00 -5.40
CA ALA A 160 -26.97 1.16 -4.06
C ALA A 160 -25.90 1.68 -3.08
N TYR A 161 -26.09 2.89 -2.58
CA TYR A 161 -25.06 3.62 -1.83
C TYR A 161 -24.95 3.05 -0.41
N CYS A 162 -24.11 2.03 -0.23
CA CYS A 162 -23.78 1.50 1.08
C CYS A 162 -22.76 2.43 1.76
N GLY A 163 -23.28 3.41 2.51
CA GLY A 163 -22.50 4.37 3.28
C GLY A 163 -22.25 3.94 4.72
N GLY A 164 -21.01 4.09 5.18
CA GLY A 164 -20.64 3.97 6.59
C GLY A 164 -19.72 2.82 6.98
N ALA A 165 -19.48 2.72 8.28
CA ALA A 165 -18.54 1.80 8.93
C ALA A 165 -18.73 0.33 8.54
N GLY A 166 -19.99 -0.11 8.44
CA GLY A 166 -20.34 -1.49 8.15
C GLY A 166 -19.94 -1.95 6.75
N CYS A 167 -19.90 -1.02 5.78
CA CYS A 167 -19.57 -1.37 4.40
C CYS A 167 -18.06 -1.49 4.16
N PHE A 168 -17.28 -0.60 4.78
CA PHE A 168 -15.84 -0.49 4.52
C PHE A 168 -14.97 -1.13 5.60
N GLY A 169 -15.51 -1.32 6.80
CA GLY A 169 -14.85 -2.00 7.92
C GLY A 169 -14.24 -3.36 7.56
N PRO A 170 -14.97 -4.32 6.96
CA PRO A 170 -14.40 -5.64 6.67
C PRO A 170 -13.28 -5.59 5.63
N ALA A 171 -13.42 -4.74 4.60
CA ALA A 171 -12.39 -4.54 3.59
C ALA A 171 -11.09 -3.97 4.19
N LEU A 172 -11.21 -2.97 5.07
CA LEU A 172 -10.07 -2.36 5.77
C LEU A 172 -9.44 -3.35 6.76
N ALA A 173 -10.24 -4.16 7.46
CA ALA A 173 -9.76 -5.19 8.36
C ALA A 173 -8.97 -6.28 7.61
N ILE A 174 -9.48 -6.76 6.47
CA ILE A 174 -8.76 -7.72 5.60
C ILE A 174 -7.44 -7.11 5.12
N GLY A 175 -7.46 -5.85 4.66
CA GLY A 175 -6.25 -5.13 4.26
C GLY A 175 -5.21 -5.06 5.39
N GLY A 176 -5.66 -4.79 6.62
CA GLY A 176 -4.82 -4.82 7.82
C GLY A 176 -4.19 -6.18 8.09
N VAL A 177 -4.97 -7.27 8.01
CA VAL A 177 -4.47 -8.65 8.16
C VAL A 177 -3.42 -8.99 7.09
N VAL A 178 -3.66 -8.62 5.83
CA VAL A 178 -2.68 -8.82 4.75
C VAL A 178 -1.38 -8.07 5.03
N CYS A 179 -1.44 -6.84 5.55
CA CYS A 179 -0.25 -6.08 5.95
C CYS A 179 0.52 -6.76 7.08
N VAL A 180 -0.17 -7.34 8.08
CA VAL A 180 0.46 -8.11 9.16
C VAL A 180 1.16 -9.36 8.61
N ILE A 181 0.51 -10.12 7.72
CA ILE A 181 1.13 -11.28 7.06
C ILE A 181 2.39 -10.83 6.29
N GLY A 182 2.30 -9.73 5.54
CA GLY A 182 3.44 -9.15 4.82
C GLY A 182 4.59 -8.76 5.76
N ALA A 183 4.29 -8.20 6.93
CA ALA A 183 5.29 -7.86 7.94
C ALA A 183 5.97 -9.11 8.52
N ILE A 184 5.19 -10.16 8.81
CA ILE A 184 5.69 -11.46 9.29
C ILE A 184 6.61 -12.09 8.24
N LEU A 185 6.19 -12.14 6.97
CA LEU A 185 7.01 -12.66 5.88
C LEU A 185 8.30 -11.84 5.72
N SER A 186 8.22 -10.51 5.76
CA SER A 186 9.38 -9.63 5.71
C SER A 186 10.34 -9.89 6.88
N ALA A 187 9.81 -10.19 8.07
CA ALA A 187 10.60 -10.54 9.23
C ALA A 187 11.24 -11.95 9.13
N HIS A 188 10.56 -12.93 8.56
CA HIS A 188 11.10 -14.27 8.33
C HIS A 188 12.15 -14.34 7.22
N VAL A 189 12.13 -13.40 6.28
CA VAL A 189 13.18 -13.29 5.26
C VAL A 189 14.51 -12.84 5.90
N LEU A 190 14.50 -12.12 7.03
CA LEU A 190 15.69 -11.62 7.72
C LEU A 190 16.76 -12.67 8.09
N PRO A 191 16.43 -13.80 8.74
CA PRO A 191 17.44 -14.83 9.04
C PRO A 191 18.09 -15.41 7.78
N ASN A 192 17.36 -15.47 6.67
CA ASN A 192 17.84 -16.02 5.39
C ASN A 192 18.62 -15.00 4.56
N THR A 193 18.25 -13.71 4.60
CA THR A 193 18.98 -12.64 3.91
C THR A 193 20.19 -12.15 4.69
N ALA A 194 20.19 -12.21 6.02
CA ALA A 194 21.39 -11.91 6.83
C ALA A 194 22.54 -12.89 6.53
N THR A 195 22.23 -14.16 6.22
CA THR A 195 23.23 -15.15 5.76
C THR A 195 23.69 -14.89 4.32
N GLY A 196 22.81 -14.41 3.44
CA GLY A 196 23.14 -14.03 2.05
C GLY A 196 23.96 -12.74 1.95
N LEU A 197 23.58 -11.68 2.68
CA LEU A 197 24.28 -10.39 2.70
C LEU A 197 25.68 -10.50 3.35
N ARG A 198 25.86 -11.40 4.34
CA ARG A 198 27.20 -11.75 4.84
C ARG A 198 28.12 -12.33 3.75
N ARG A 199 27.58 -13.04 2.76
CA ARG A 199 28.35 -13.58 1.63
C ARG A 199 28.67 -12.52 0.57
N VAL A 200 27.81 -11.51 0.38
CA VAL A 200 28.04 -10.41 -0.57
C VAL A 200 28.93 -9.31 0.03
N ALA A 201 28.90 -9.09 1.35
CA ALA A 201 29.79 -8.17 2.04
C ALA A 201 31.24 -8.69 2.17
N ALA A 202 31.44 -10.01 2.13
CA ALA A 202 32.77 -10.63 2.24
C ALA A 202 33.73 -10.24 1.09
N PRO A 203 33.35 -10.21 -0.21
CA PRO A 203 34.25 -9.78 -1.27
C PRO A 203 34.44 -8.26 -1.36
N ALA A 204 33.49 -7.44 -0.86
CA ALA A 204 33.62 -5.98 -0.92
C ALA A 204 34.67 -5.41 0.06
N ALA A 205 34.95 -6.11 1.16
CA ALA A 205 36.05 -5.76 2.07
C ALA A 205 37.43 -6.13 1.51
N ALA A 206 37.52 -7.13 0.64
CA ALA A 206 38.78 -7.54 0.01
C ALA A 206 39.28 -6.54 -1.05
N HIS A 207 38.37 -5.80 -1.70
CA HIS A 207 38.73 -4.85 -2.76
C HIS A 207 39.05 -3.43 -2.28
N ARG A 208 38.83 -3.11 -0.99
CA ARG A 208 39.26 -1.84 -0.37
C ARG A 208 40.58 -1.95 0.39
N ALA A 209 41.16 -3.15 0.48
CA ALA A 209 42.41 -3.42 1.17
C ALA A 209 43.58 -3.74 0.21
N ALA A 210 43.35 -3.63 -1.10
CA ALA A 210 44.36 -3.72 -2.16
C ALA A 210 44.41 -2.37 -2.91
#